data_AF-A0A6N9BNG1-F1
#
_entry.id   AF-A0A6N9BNG1-F1
#
_cell.length_a   1.000
_cell.length_b   1.000
_cell.length_c   1.000
_cell.angle_alpha   90.00
_cell.angle_beta   90.00
_cell.angle_gamma   90.00
#
_symmetry.space_group_name_H-M   'P 1'
#
loop_
_entity.id
_entity.type
_entity.pdbx_description
1 polymer ?
#
loop_
_entity_poly.entity_id
_entity_poly.type
_entity_poly.pdbx_seq_one_letter_code
_entity_poly.pdbx_strand_id
1 'polypeptide(L)'
;MRDSAQEIEAFDVAYFMASVDAPETNKAFAEENRATFPVLSDPDRAVSTAYGVLSERGMAKRWTYYVDPEGVIARIDREVDPRTAGADLVRDLDSLGVPRKDL
;
A
#
# COMPACT_ATOMS: atom_id res chain seq x y z
N MET A 1 -0.42 4.73 8.40
CA MET A 1 0.78 3.99 7.95
C MET A 1 1.93 4.20 8.90
N ARG A 2 2.58 5.37 8.93
CA ARG A 2 3.73 5.65 9.81
C ARG A 2 3.47 5.33 11.29
N ASP A 3 2.33 5.78 11.81
CA ASP A 3 2.01 5.63 13.23
C ASP A 3 1.62 4.19 13.62
N SER A 4 1.53 3.28 12.64
CA SER A 4 1.28 1.84 12.85
C SER A 4 2.39 0.97 12.27
N ALA A 5 3.55 1.58 11.94
CA ALA A 5 4.61 0.90 11.21
C ALA A 5 5.14 -0.32 11.99
N GLN A 6 5.32 -0.18 13.30
CA GLN A 6 5.79 -1.27 14.16
C GLN A 6 4.82 -2.46 14.17
N GLU A 7 3.52 -2.19 14.25
CA GLU A 7 2.48 -3.22 14.25
C GLU A 7 2.38 -3.92 12.91
N ILE A 8 2.51 -3.18 11.80
CA ILE A 8 2.53 -3.73 10.44
C ILE A 8 3.79 -4.59 10.24
N GLU A 9 4.95 -4.11 10.69
CA GLU A 9 6.24 -4.81 10.55
C GLU A 9 6.29 -6.15 11.30
N ALA A 10 5.43 -6.34 12.31
CA ALA A 10 5.29 -7.60 13.03
C ALA A 10 4.65 -8.72 12.19
N PHE A 11 3.99 -8.40 11.08
CA PHE A 11 3.46 -9.39 10.15
C PHE A 11 4.55 -9.83 9.16
N ASP A 12 4.48 -11.08 8.72
CA ASP A 12 5.25 -11.59 7.59
C ASP A 12 4.65 -11.09 6.28
N VAL A 13 4.82 -9.80 6.04
CA VAL A 13 4.27 -9.08 4.89
C VAL A 13 5.28 -8.06 4.38
N ALA A 14 5.34 -7.90 3.06
CA ALA A 14 5.93 -6.74 2.42
C ALA A 14 4.80 -5.76 2.07
N TYR A 15 4.99 -4.47 2.36
CA TYR A 15 4.01 -3.45 2.01
C TYR A 15 4.68 -2.25 1.33
N PHE A 16 3.93 -1.65 0.42
CA PHE A 16 4.40 -0.58 -0.46
C PHE A 16 3.31 0.48 -0.57
N MET A 17 3.70 1.74 -0.79
CA MET A 17 2.82 2.70 -1.47
C MET A 17 3.12 2.67 -2.96
N ALA A 18 2.14 3.01 -3.79
CA ALA A 18 2.32 3.15 -5.23
C ALA A 18 1.61 4.42 -5.71
N SER A 19 2.28 5.19 -6.56
CA SER A 19 1.73 6.41 -7.17
C SER A 19 2.02 6.46 -8.67
N VAL A 20 1.19 7.19 -9.42
CA VAL A 20 1.42 7.54 -10.83
C VAL A 20 2.47 8.65 -11.01
N ASP A 21 3.00 9.18 -9.91
CA ASP A 21 4.07 10.19 -9.95
C ASP A 21 5.40 9.57 -10.37
N ALA A 22 6.30 10.42 -10.87
CA ALA A 22 7.66 10.03 -11.25
C ALA A 22 8.49 9.58 -10.03
N PRO A 23 9.55 8.78 -10.24
CA PRO A 23 10.38 8.26 -9.15
C PRO A 23 10.96 9.36 -8.25
N GLU A 24 11.37 10.49 -8.83
CA GLU A 24 11.96 11.62 -8.10
C GLU A 24 10.93 12.29 -7.17
N THR A 25 9.69 12.43 -7.62
CA THR A 25 8.58 12.96 -6.83
C THR A 25 8.25 12.03 -5.66
N ASN A 26 8.17 10.72 -5.91
CA ASN A 26 7.92 9.74 -4.85
C ASN A 26 9.06 9.67 -3.84
N LYS A 27 10.31 9.81 -4.30
CA LYS A 27 11.48 9.88 -3.42
C LYS A 27 11.41 11.11 -2.51
N ALA A 28 11.16 12.30 -3.07
CA ALA A 28 11.04 13.52 -2.28
C ALA A 28 9.89 13.41 -1.25
N PHE A 29 8.75 12.86 -1.65
CA PHE A 29 7.62 12.60 -0.75
C PHE A 29 7.99 11.64 0.39
N ALA A 30 8.67 10.53 0.09
CA ALA A 30 9.11 9.56 1.09
C ALA A 30 10.09 10.18 2.10
N GLU A 31 11.04 11.00 1.63
CA GLU A 31 12.01 11.71 2.46
C GLU A 31 11.33 12.74 3.37
N GLU A 32 10.44 13.56 2.83
CA GLU A 32 9.67 14.57 3.58
C GLU A 32 8.82 13.94 4.70
N ASN A 33 8.19 12.80 4.41
CA ASN A 33 7.31 12.11 5.34
C ASN A 33 8.02 11.09 6.23
N ARG A 34 9.34 10.89 6.05
CA ARG A 34 10.14 9.86 6.73
C ARG A 34 9.51 8.47 6.61
N ALA A 35 9.07 8.12 5.42
CA ALA A 35 8.52 6.80 5.15
C ALA A 35 9.60 5.73 5.35
N THR A 36 9.30 4.68 6.11
CA THR A 36 10.20 3.54 6.38
C THR A 36 9.99 2.39 5.41
N PHE A 37 9.18 2.59 4.38
CA PHE A 37 8.74 1.58 3.43
C PHE A 37 8.78 2.14 2.00
N PRO A 38 8.92 1.29 0.97
CA PRO A 38 9.13 1.78 -0.38
C PRO A 38 7.88 2.41 -0.99
N VAL A 39 8.11 3.42 -1.83
CA VAL A 39 7.07 4.09 -2.63
C VAL A 39 7.36 3.82 -4.11
N LEU A 40 6.55 2.97 -4.73
CA LEU A 40 6.64 2.57 -6.13
C LEU A 40 6.10 3.67 -7.04
N SER A 41 6.65 3.77 -8.25
CA SER A 41 6.30 4.75 -9.28
C SER A 41 5.72 4.07 -10.52
N ASP A 42 4.63 4.62 -11.05
CA ASP A 42 3.87 4.14 -12.22
C ASP A 42 3.59 5.30 -13.21
N PRO A 43 4.62 5.98 -13.75
CA PRO A 43 4.44 7.22 -14.52
C PRO A 43 3.76 7.01 -15.88
N ASP A 44 3.87 5.80 -16.44
CA ASP A 44 3.17 5.41 -17.67
C ASP A 44 1.74 4.93 -17.40
N ARG A 45 1.34 4.81 -16.13
CA ARG A 45 0.03 4.39 -15.64
C ARG A 45 -0.32 2.95 -16.03
N ALA A 46 0.66 2.13 -16.41
CA ALA A 46 0.41 0.76 -16.84
C ALA A 46 -0.12 -0.11 -15.69
N VAL A 47 0.48 0.00 -14.50
CA VAL A 47 0.09 -0.80 -13.33
C VAL A 47 -1.26 -0.34 -12.79
N SER A 48 -1.46 0.96 -12.63
CA SER A 48 -2.72 1.53 -12.14
C SER A 48 -3.89 1.24 -13.09
N THR A 49 -3.65 1.17 -14.40
CA THR A 49 -4.64 0.72 -15.38
C THR A 49 -4.93 -0.77 -15.24
N ALA A 50 -3.90 -1.61 -15.16
CA ALA A 50 -4.06 -3.06 -15.05
C ALA A 50 -4.81 -3.48 -13.77
N TYR A 51 -4.59 -2.76 -12.67
CA TYR A 51 -5.30 -2.95 -11.40
C TYR A 51 -6.69 -2.27 -11.39
N GLY A 52 -7.08 -1.54 -12.44
CA GLY A 52 -8.38 -0.87 -12.51
C GLY A 52 -8.55 0.28 -11.49
N VAL A 53 -7.44 0.79 -10.95
CA VAL A 53 -7.42 1.82 -9.91
C VAL A 53 -7.24 3.23 -10.50
N LEU A 54 -6.83 3.35 -11.77
CA LEU A 54 -6.72 4.65 -12.45
C LEU A 54 -8.11 5.30 -12.60
N SER A 55 -8.24 6.55 -12.15
CA SER A 55 -9.44 7.36 -12.32
C SER A 55 -9.44 8.10 -13.67
N GLU A 56 -10.61 8.58 -14.09
CA GLU A 56 -10.77 9.42 -15.29
C GLU A 56 -9.94 10.70 -15.26
N ARG A 57 -9.52 11.15 -14.07
CA ARG A 57 -8.65 12.32 -13.89
C ARG A 57 -7.16 12.00 -14.04
N GLY A 58 -6.81 10.76 -14.38
CA GLY A 58 -5.42 10.33 -14.58
C GLY A 58 -4.64 10.11 -13.28
N MET A 59 -5.32 10.08 -12.13
CA MET A 59 -4.75 9.77 -10.81
C MET A 59 -5.21 8.39 -10.34
N ALA A 60 -4.37 7.66 -9.60
CA ALA A 60 -4.80 6.44 -8.93
C ALA A 60 -5.81 6.76 -7.80
N LYS A 61 -6.88 5.97 -7.72
CA LYS A 61 -7.78 5.97 -6.55
C LYS A 61 -7.02 5.44 -5.33
N ARG A 62 -7.44 5.88 -4.15
CA ARG A 62 -6.84 5.44 -2.88
C ARG A 62 -7.44 4.11 -2.45
N TRP A 63 -6.93 3.01 -3.00
CA TRP A 63 -7.32 1.65 -2.67
C TRP A 63 -6.12 0.87 -2.10
N THR A 64 -6.40 -0.12 -1.26
CA THR A 64 -5.39 -1.06 -0.75
C THR A 64 -5.69 -2.45 -1.30
N TYR A 65 -4.69 -3.07 -1.90
CA TYR A 65 -4.76 -4.44 -2.40
C TYR A 65 -3.98 -5.37 -1.47
N TYR A 66 -4.59 -6.49 -1.12
CA TYR A 66 -3.97 -7.56 -0.35
C TYR A 66 -3.75 -8.72 -1.32
N VAL A 67 -2.47 -9.04 -1.56
CA VAL A 67 -2.05 -10.06 -2.53
C VAL A 67 -1.35 -11.18 -1.75
N ASP A 68 -1.78 -12.42 -1.95
CA ASP A 68 -1.18 -13.58 -1.31
C ASP A 68 0.15 -13.99 -1.99
N PRO A 69 0.93 -14.92 -1.39
CA PRO A 69 2.22 -15.35 -1.95
C PRO A 69 2.13 -16.00 -3.35
N GLU A 70 0.96 -16.53 -3.72
CA GLU A 70 0.67 -17.09 -5.05
C GLU A 70 0.31 -16.00 -6.08
N GLY A 71 0.18 -14.74 -5.66
CA GLY A 71 -0.12 -13.60 -6.52
C GLY A 71 -1.63 -13.36 -6.70
N VAL A 72 -2.49 -13.99 -5.91
CA VAL A 72 -3.94 -13.82 -5.96
C VAL A 72 -4.36 -12.66 -5.05
N ILE A 73 -5.27 -11.82 -5.54
CA ILE A 73 -5.85 -10.73 -4.74
C ILE A 73 -6.83 -11.35 -3.73
N ALA A 74 -6.40 -11.44 -2.48
CA ALA A 74 -7.21 -11.93 -1.36
C ALA A 74 -8.27 -10.90 -0.93
N ARG A 75 -7.98 -9.60 -1.05
CA ARG A 75 -8.91 -8.52 -0.72
C ARG A 75 -8.56 -7.22 -1.43
N ILE A 76 -9.59 -6.39 -1.67
CA ILE A 76 -9.44 -4.99 -2.10
C ILE A 76 -10.22 -4.11 -1.13
N ASP A 77 -9.54 -3.22 -0.43
CA ASP A 77 -10.17 -2.13 0.31
C ASP A 77 -10.28 -0.89 -0.59
N ARG A 78 -11.51 -0.44 -0.82
CA ARG A 78 -11.84 0.69 -1.71
C ARG A 78 -12.26 1.95 -0.96
N GLU A 79 -12.41 1.87 0.37
CA GLU A 79 -12.96 2.92 1.23
C GLU A 79 -11.91 3.44 2.22
N VAL A 80 -10.68 3.60 1.74
CA VAL A 80 -9.53 3.95 2.57
C VAL A 80 -9.62 5.40 3.09
N ASP A 81 -9.66 5.55 4.41
CA ASP A 81 -9.42 6.82 5.10
C ASP A 81 -7.93 6.93 5.50
N PRO A 82 -7.18 7.94 5.00
CA PRO A 82 -5.77 8.14 5.35
C PRO A 82 -5.49 8.23 6.85
N ARG A 83 -6.48 8.67 7.64
CA ARG A 83 -6.36 8.86 9.08
C ARG A 83 -6.33 7.52 9.82
N THR A 84 -6.98 6.50 9.29
CA THR A 84 -7.10 5.17 9.92
C THR A 84 -6.38 4.07 9.15
N ALA A 85 -5.87 4.35 7.94
CA ALA A 85 -5.27 3.38 7.04
C ALA A 85 -4.20 2.45 7.66
N GLY A 86 -3.43 2.93 8.64
CA GLY A 86 -2.47 2.07 9.35
C GLY A 86 -3.15 1.02 10.24
N ALA A 87 -4.11 1.45 11.05
CA ALA A 87 -4.88 0.56 11.93
C ALA A 87 -5.80 -0.37 11.13
N ASP A 88 -6.40 0.13 10.05
CA ASP A 88 -7.20 -0.69 9.13
C ASP A 88 -6.34 -1.78 8.47
N LEU A 89 -5.14 -1.44 8.02
CA LEU A 89 -4.20 -2.41 7.46
C LEU A 89 -3.88 -3.53 8.47
N VAL A 90 -3.56 -3.20 9.71
CA VAL A 90 -3.31 -4.20 10.77
C VAL A 90 -4.52 -5.11 10.97
N ARG A 91 -5.72 -4.53 11.08
CA ARG A 91 -6.97 -5.28 11.26
C ARG A 91 -7.25 -6.23 10.10
N ASP A 92 -6.98 -5.77 8.88
CA ASP A 92 -7.21 -6.55 7.68
C ASP A 92 -6.19 -7.69 7.53
N LEU A 93 -4.92 -7.45 7.87
CA LEU A 93 -3.89 -8.50 7.93
C LEU A 93 -4.24 -9.58 8.96
N ASP A 94 -4.68 -9.20 10.16
CA ASP A 94 -5.17 -10.14 11.16
C ASP A 94 -6.39 -10.92 10.65
N SER A 95 -7.35 -10.23 9.99
CA SER A 95 -8.57 -10.86 9.44
C SER A 95 -8.29 -11.85 8.32
N LEU A 96 -7.23 -11.61 7.54
CA LEU A 96 -6.74 -12.49 6.49
C LEU A 96 -5.85 -13.63 7.01
N GLY A 97 -5.54 -13.63 8.31
CA GLY A 97 -4.69 -14.66 8.92
C GLY A 97 -3.23 -14.59 8.47
N VAL A 98 -2.74 -13.39 8.11
CA VAL A 98 -1.34 -13.22 7.72
C VAL A 98 -0.44 -13.61 8.91
N PRO A 99 0.56 -14.48 8.71
CA PRO A 99 1.46 -14.89 9.78
C PRO A 99 2.18 -13.69 10.41
N ARG A 100 2.52 -13.81 11.69
CA ARG A 100 3.44 -12.88 12.36
C ARG A 100 4.86 -13.41 12.27
N LYS A 101 5.83 -12.52 12.19
CA LYS A 101 7.25 -12.90 12.20
C LYS A 101 7.60 -13.47 13.58
N ASP A 102 8.27 -14.61 13.61
CA ASP A 102 8.90 -15.11 14.82
C ASP A 102 10.07 -14.16 15.17
N LEU A 103 9.99 -13.50 16.33
CA LEU A 103 11.04 -12.60 16.85
C LEU A 103 12.10 -13.36 17.65
#